data_AF-A0A4W6FT94-F1
#
_entry.id   AF-A0A4W6FT94-F1
#
_cell.length_a   1.000
_cell.length_b   1.000
_cell.length_c   1.000
_cell.angle_alpha   90.00
_cell.angle_beta   90.00
_cell.angle_gamma   90.00
#
_symmetry.space_group_name_H-M   'P 1'
#
loop_
_entity.id
_entity.type
_entity.pdbx_description
1 polymer ?
#
loop_
_entity_poly.entity_id
_entity_poly.type
_entity_poly.pdbx_seq_one_letter_code
_entity_poly.pdbx_strand_id
1 'polypeptide(L)'
;MFEEASEVFDNMFKSSFPLTFIVFIPAVLILVSPLPAEAAHEFTVYRMQQYDLQGQPYGTRNAILNTEARTVEAEVLSRRCVIMRLADFSYDKYQKALRQSAGAVVITLPKNMSAMPQDIVQQFMELEPEMLATETIVPVYFAMEDDELLSIYTQTLTSSSSQGSLSAAEVLLHTATANGFQMVTSGAQSKAISDWAITSLEGRLAGVGGEDLPTIVVVAHYDSFGVAPWLSYGADSNGSGVSMLLELARLFSKLYTYKRTHAGYNLLFFVSGGGKFNYQGTKRWLEENLDHTDSSLLQDNVAFVLCLDTLGNGDSLHLHVSKPPKEGTPQYSLLKELEMVVSSQYPEVKFSMVHKKINLADDMLAWEHERFGIRRLPAFTLSHLPSHRLAQRSSIMDVRSTQQEHQGGSGGAGQGHLQPHREGMKTDGENLLKRFMLLSVQEEQLSAVVDWLTAQPRAAQLVDKDSSVVSTLEYHLGRYLKDVKRHYVKADKRDPEFVFYDQLKQTMNAYRVKPAIFDLLLAVCIAAYLGMMYLAIQNFGVLYSVVRRITQPKAKAH
;
A
#
# COMPACT_ATOMS: atom_id res chain seq x y z
N MET A 1 45.72 -9.81 10.03
CA MET A 1 44.97 -9.88 11.32
C MET A 1 44.91 -11.29 11.92
N PHE A 2 44.50 -12.36 11.21
CA PHE A 2 44.53 -13.73 11.77
C PHE A 2 45.94 -14.36 11.86
N GLU A 3 46.84 -14.06 10.92
CA GLU A 3 48.24 -14.55 10.95
C GLU A 3 49.09 -13.89 12.05
N GLU A 4 48.93 -12.58 12.24
CA GLU A 4 49.61 -11.83 13.31
C GLU A 4 49.15 -12.27 14.71
N ALA A 5 47.87 -12.65 14.86
CA ALA A 5 47.38 -13.24 16.10
C ALA A 5 48.01 -14.61 16.37
N SER A 6 48.27 -15.40 15.32
CA SER A 6 48.89 -16.73 15.45
C SER A 6 50.36 -16.64 15.88
N GLU A 7 51.13 -15.69 15.34
CA GLU A 7 52.54 -15.50 15.72
C GLU A 7 52.72 -14.95 17.14
N VAL A 8 51.77 -14.13 17.61
CA VAL A 8 51.74 -13.65 19.00
C VAL A 8 51.36 -14.80 19.95
N PHE A 9 50.45 -15.68 19.55
CA PHE A 9 50.08 -16.88 20.32
C PHE A 9 51.27 -17.84 20.49
N ASP A 10 52.03 -18.10 19.42
CA ASP A 10 53.17 -19.02 19.44
C ASP A 10 54.39 -18.47 20.21
N ASN A 11 54.61 -17.16 20.19
CA ASN A 11 55.69 -16.52 20.95
C ASN A 11 55.36 -16.36 22.45
N MET A 12 54.08 -16.24 22.83
CA MET A 12 53.68 -16.09 24.24
C MET A 12 53.64 -17.42 25.00
N PHE A 13 53.36 -18.55 24.34
CA PHE A 13 53.42 -19.88 24.96
C PHE A 13 54.84 -20.27 25.44
N LYS A 14 55.87 -19.69 24.82
CA LYS A 14 57.28 -20.04 25.09
C LYS A 14 57.91 -19.32 26.29
N SER A 15 57.34 -18.22 26.80
CA SER A 15 58.07 -17.33 27.71
C SER A 15 57.51 -17.23 29.15
N SER A 16 56.22 -17.44 29.41
CA SER A 16 55.65 -17.27 30.76
C SER A 16 54.31 -17.96 30.96
N PHE A 17 54.33 -19.25 31.28
CA PHE A 17 53.15 -20.07 31.57
C PHE A 17 52.98 -20.18 33.09
N PRO A 18 52.32 -19.22 33.78
CA PRO A 18 50.84 -19.15 33.93
C PRO A 18 50.23 -17.73 33.95
N LEU A 19 51.05 -16.67 33.86
CA LEU A 19 50.63 -15.26 33.97
C LEU A 19 49.85 -14.77 32.74
N THR A 20 50.12 -15.35 31.59
CA THR A 20 49.44 -15.03 30.34
C THR A 20 47.97 -15.43 30.36
N PHE A 21 47.59 -16.54 31.00
CA PHE A 21 46.16 -16.92 31.16
C PHE A 21 45.39 -15.94 32.06
N ILE A 22 46.05 -15.36 33.07
CA ILE A 22 45.44 -14.43 34.03
C ILE A 22 45.15 -13.06 33.39
N VAL A 23 45.97 -12.63 32.43
CA VAL A 23 45.83 -11.33 31.77
C VAL A 23 45.03 -11.43 30.45
N PHE A 24 45.17 -12.55 29.74
CA PHE A 24 44.57 -12.73 28.42
C PHE A 24 43.05 -12.97 28.47
N ILE A 25 42.56 -13.75 29.44
CA ILE A 25 41.11 -14.01 29.56
C ILE A 25 40.33 -12.71 29.86
N PRO A 26 40.74 -11.86 30.83
CA PRO A 26 40.09 -10.57 31.03
C PRO A 26 40.20 -9.63 29.83
N ALA A 27 41.36 -9.59 29.16
CA ALA A 27 41.55 -8.72 27.99
C ALA A 27 40.67 -9.13 26.80
N VAL A 28 40.53 -10.43 26.54
CA VAL A 28 39.61 -10.97 25.51
C VAL A 28 38.15 -10.73 25.91
N LEU A 29 37.79 -10.88 27.18
CA LEU A 29 36.43 -10.60 27.67
C LEU A 29 36.07 -9.11 27.56
N ILE A 30 37.04 -8.20 27.73
CA ILE A 30 36.85 -6.75 27.56
C ILE A 30 36.76 -6.38 26.07
N LEU A 31 37.53 -7.01 25.19
CA LEU A 31 37.44 -6.83 23.73
C LEU A 31 36.14 -7.40 23.13
N VAL A 32 35.53 -8.39 23.79
CA VAL A 32 34.24 -8.97 23.42
C VAL A 32 33.06 -8.21 24.07
N SER A 33 33.33 -7.21 24.93
CA SER A 33 32.29 -6.31 25.43
C SER A 33 31.64 -5.52 24.28
N PRO A 34 30.36 -5.14 24.38
CA PRO A 34 29.61 -4.67 23.23
C PRO A 34 30.16 -3.32 22.78
N LEU A 35 30.84 -3.33 21.63
CA LEU A 35 31.06 -2.13 20.82
C LEU A 35 29.71 -1.41 20.61
N PRO A 36 29.70 -0.07 20.53
CA PRO A 36 28.47 0.70 20.40
C PRO A 36 27.59 0.12 19.29
N ALA A 37 26.35 -0.21 19.65
CA ALA A 37 25.39 -0.84 18.76
C ALA A 37 24.97 0.13 17.66
N GLU A 38 25.79 0.27 16.63
CA GLU A 38 25.37 0.83 15.36
C GLU A 38 24.20 -0.02 14.83
N ALA A 39 23.15 0.64 14.37
CA ALA A 39 22.02 -0.05 13.73
C ALA A 39 22.59 -0.85 12.55
N ALA A 40 22.29 -2.15 12.51
CA ALA A 40 22.80 -3.01 11.45
C ALA A 40 22.15 -2.64 10.11
N HIS A 41 20.92 -2.14 10.14
CA HIS A 41 20.20 -1.65 8.97
C HIS A 41 19.05 -0.72 9.38
N GLU A 42 18.82 0.35 8.61
CA GLU A 42 17.66 1.23 8.72
C GLU A 42 16.85 1.18 7.42
N PHE A 43 15.56 0.87 7.52
CA PHE A 43 14.67 0.81 6.36
C PHE A 43 13.31 1.44 6.66
N THR A 44 12.64 1.90 5.60
CA THR A 44 11.30 2.50 5.72
C THR A 44 10.24 1.43 5.74
N VAL A 45 9.33 1.52 6.70
CA VAL A 45 8.15 0.65 6.81
C VAL A 45 6.87 1.44 6.67
N TYR A 46 5.91 0.82 5.98
CA TYR A 46 4.57 1.34 5.74
C TYR A 46 3.58 0.55 6.58
N ARG A 47 2.88 1.22 7.48
CA ARG A 47 1.92 0.54 8.35
C ARG A 47 0.64 0.22 7.58
N MET A 48 0.05 -0.93 7.87
CA MET A 48 -1.31 -1.25 7.45
C MET A 48 -2.28 -0.17 7.96
N GLN A 49 -3.26 0.20 7.12
CA GLN A 49 -4.18 1.30 7.43
C GLN A 49 -4.85 1.10 8.78
N GLN A 50 -5.24 2.21 9.41
CA GLN A 50 -6.16 2.22 10.53
C GLN A 50 -7.19 3.32 10.28
N TYR A 51 -8.46 2.97 10.31
CA TYR A 51 -9.54 3.92 10.22
C TYR A 51 -10.79 3.36 10.86
N ASP A 52 -11.65 4.27 11.34
CA ASP A 52 -12.98 3.89 11.81
C ASP A 52 -14.02 4.46 10.84
N LEU A 53 -14.95 3.63 10.36
CA LEU A 53 -16.11 4.06 9.56
C LEU A 53 -17.37 3.82 10.37
N GLN A 54 -18.17 4.87 10.59
CA GLN A 54 -19.43 4.79 11.34
C GLN A 54 -19.28 4.09 12.71
N GLY A 55 -18.13 4.28 13.37
CA GLY A 55 -17.81 3.65 14.66
C GLY A 55 -17.29 2.20 14.58
N GLN A 56 -17.24 1.58 13.39
CA GLN A 56 -16.60 0.28 13.18
C GLN A 56 -15.12 0.46 12.84
N PRO A 57 -14.22 -0.23 13.55
CA PRO A 57 -12.80 -0.09 13.33
C PRO A 57 -12.22 -1.09 12.32
N TYR A 58 -11.28 -0.62 11.50
CA TYR A 58 -10.61 -1.41 10.48
C TYR A 58 -9.09 -1.32 10.61
N GLY A 59 -8.42 -2.44 10.30
CA GLY A 59 -6.96 -2.54 10.23
C GLY A 59 -6.23 -2.65 11.58
N THR A 60 -5.08 -1.99 11.71
CA THR A 60 -4.14 -2.20 12.86
C THR A 60 -4.12 -1.05 13.87
N ARG A 61 -4.15 -1.38 15.17
CA ARG A 61 -4.19 -0.36 16.26
C ARG A 61 -2.83 0.11 16.78
N ASN A 62 -1.88 -0.81 17.00
CA ASN A 62 -0.58 -0.44 17.54
C ASN A 62 0.36 0.09 16.44
N ALA A 63 1.33 0.92 16.83
CA ALA A 63 2.34 1.45 15.92
C ALA A 63 3.76 1.48 16.51
N ILE A 64 3.97 0.92 17.70
CA ILE A 64 5.30 0.81 18.32
C ILE A 64 5.72 -0.65 18.35
N LEU A 65 6.94 -0.88 17.90
CA LEU A 65 7.61 -2.16 17.94
C LEU A 65 8.94 -2.05 18.70
N ASN A 66 9.18 -3.00 19.60
CA ASN A 66 10.47 -3.22 20.21
C ASN A 66 10.62 -4.71 20.58
N THR A 67 10.86 -5.56 19.59
CA THR A 67 10.87 -7.03 19.78
C THR A 67 11.89 -7.73 18.90
N GLU A 68 12.32 -8.92 19.33
CA GLU A 68 13.20 -9.79 18.53
C GLU A 68 12.48 -10.29 17.28
N ALA A 69 13.18 -10.32 16.14
CA ALA A 69 12.70 -10.83 14.86
C ALA A 69 12.79 -12.36 14.79
N ARG A 70 11.75 -12.98 14.25
CA ARG A 70 11.66 -14.41 13.90
C ARG A 70 10.91 -14.60 12.59
N THR A 71 11.04 -15.78 12.00
CA THR A 71 10.23 -16.19 10.84
C THR A 71 9.00 -16.96 11.30
N VAL A 72 8.03 -17.15 10.40
CA VAL A 72 6.75 -17.85 10.66
C VAL A 72 6.94 -19.32 11.05
N GLU A 73 8.08 -19.92 10.67
CA GLU A 73 8.38 -21.33 10.94
C GLU A 73 8.67 -21.61 12.40
N ALA A 74 8.93 -20.58 13.22
CA ALA A 74 9.18 -20.76 14.64
C ALA A 74 7.92 -21.26 15.38
N GLU A 75 8.12 -22.13 16.38
CA GLU A 75 7.01 -22.68 17.19
C GLU A 75 6.35 -21.62 18.08
N VAL A 76 7.14 -20.67 18.59
CA VAL A 76 6.70 -19.60 19.51
C VAL A 76 6.91 -18.23 18.88
N LEU A 77 5.81 -17.56 18.53
CA LEU A 77 5.79 -16.21 17.95
C LEU A 77 5.39 -15.11 18.94
N SER A 78 5.02 -15.46 20.17
CA SER A 78 4.52 -14.51 21.18
C SER A 78 5.53 -13.39 21.47
N ARG A 79 5.11 -12.12 21.34
CA ARG A 79 5.96 -10.93 21.55
C ARG A 79 7.22 -10.88 20.66
N ARG A 80 7.21 -11.53 19.50
CA ARG A 80 8.29 -11.48 18.51
C ARG A 80 7.80 -10.82 17.23
N CYS A 81 8.71 -10.16 16.50
CA CYS A 81 8.44 -9.57 15.19
C CYS A 81 8.54 -10.66 14.13
N VAL A 82 7.44 -11.00 13.47
CA VAL A 82 7.41 -12.04 12.44
C VAL A 82 7.71 -11.41 11.09
N ILE A 83 8.81 -11.82 10.45
CA ILE A 83 9.15 -11.40 9.09
C ILE A 83 8.61 -12.43 8.11
N MET A 84 7.86 -11.97 7.11
CA MET A 84 7.25 -12.78 6.06
C MET A 84 7.61 -12.19 4.70
N ARG A 85 8.05 -13.02 3.75
CA ARG A 85 8.12 -12.59 2.35
C ARG A 85 6.76 -12.70 1.71
N LEU A 86 6.45 -11.81 0.77
CA LEU A 86 5.21 -11.91 0.00
C LEU A 86 5.10 -13.24 -0.76
N ALA A 87 6.21 -13.78 -1.26
CA ALA A 87 6.24 -15.08 -1.93
C ALA A 87 5.88 -16.27 -1.02
N ASP A 88 6.15 -16.17 0.28
CA ASP A 88 5.86 -17.22 1.27
C ASP A 88 4.55 -16.94 2.04
N PHE A 89 3.85 -15.87 1.66
CA PHE A 89 2.66 -15.37 2.34
C PHE A 89 1.48 -16.33 2.14
N SER A 90 0.77 -16.57 3.23
CA SER A 90 -0.48 -17.33 3.23
C SER A 90 -1.34 -16.83 4.37
N TYR A 91 -2.65 -16.76 4.13
CA TYR A 91 -3.58 -16.28 5.13
C TYR A 91 -3.58 -17.11 6.41
N ASP A 92 -3.37 -18.44 6.32
CA ASP A 92 -3.28 -19.31 7.50
C ASP A 92 -2.04 -19.00 8.35
N LYS A 93 -0.89 -18.78 7.70
CA LYS A 93 0.35 -18.36 8.37
C LYS A 93 0.18 -17.00 9.07
N TYR A 94 -0.47 -16.07 8.39
CA TYR A 94 -0.79 -14.75 8.95
C TYR A 94 -1.74 -14.86 10.16
N GLN A 95 -2.82 -15.63 10.04
CA GLN A 95 -3.77 -15.85 11.11
C GLN A 95 -3.13 -16.58 12.31
N LYS A 96 -2.21 -17.52 12.07
CA LYS A 96 -1.41 -18.17 13.11
C LYS A 96 -0.56 -17.15 13.88
N ALA A 97 0.13 -16.24 13.18
CA ALA A 97 0.92 -15.19 13.82
C ALA A 97 0.06 -14.26 14.69
N LEU A 98 -1.15 -13.90 14.23
CA LEU A 98 -2.11 -13.12 15.00
C LEU A 98 -2.63 -13.87 16.24
N ARG A 99 -3.01 -15.15 16.09
CA ARG A 99 -3.52 -15.99 17.20
C ARG A 99 -2.48 -16.16 18.31
N GLN A 100 -1.20 -16.28 17.95
CA GLN A 100 -0.11 -16.38 18.92
C GLN A 100 0.31 -15.04 19.56
N SER A 101 -0.40 -13.94 19.26
CA SER A 101 -0.08 -12.59 19.74
C SER A 101 1.37 -12.20 19.44
N ALA A 102 1.73 -12.27 18.17
CA ALA A 102 2.99 -11.74 17.67
C ALA A 102 3.15 -10.25 18.06
N GLY A 103 4.40 -9.82 18.27
CA GLY A 103 4.71 -8.43 18.59
C GLY A 103 4.50 -7.48 17.41
N ALA A 104 4.80 -7.95 16.20
CA ALA A 104 4.49 -7.32 14.92
C ALA A 104 4.54 -8.35 13.79
N VAL A 105 3.98 -8.02 12.64
CA VAL A 105 4.20 -8.74 11.38
C VAL A 105 4.79 -7.78 10.36
N VAL A 106 5.94 -8.12 9.77
CA VAL A 106 6.58 -7.35 8.70
C VAL A 106 6.51 -8.18 7.43
N ILE A 107 5.80 -7.68 6.43
CA ILE A 107 5.67 -8.31 5.11
C ILE A 107 6.61 -7.58 4.15
N THR A 108 7.55 -8.31 3.55
CA THR A 108 8.48 -7.76 2.57
C THR A 108 7.92 -7.88 1.15
N LEU A 109 7.96 -6.77 0.41
CA LEU A 109 7.46 -6.63 -0.95
C LEU A 109 8.64 -6.52 -1.93
N PRO A 110 8.67 -7.31 -3.02
CA PRO A 110 9.75 -7.22 -3.99
C PRO A 110 9.75 -5.86 -4.70
N LYS A 111 10.94 -5.35 -5.04
CA LYS A 111 11.09 -4.09 -5.79
C LYS A 111 10.42 -4.13 -7.17
N ASN A 112 10.53 -5.28 -7.85
CA ASN A 112 9.93 -5.50 -9.17
C ASN A 112 8.70 -6.40 -9.04
N MET A 113 7.53 -5.79 -8.93
CA MET A 113 6.27 -6.52 -8.83
C MET A 113 5.96 -7.33 -10.10
N SER A 114 6.37 -6.83 -11.28
CA SER A 114 6.20 -7.50 -12.57
C SER A 114 6.98 -8.81 -12.70
N ALA A 115 7.98 -9.04 -11.85
CA ALA A 115 8.76 -10.28 -11.86
C ALA A 115 8.07 -11.40 -11.07
N MET A 116 7.01 -11.11 -10.32
CA MET A 116 6.28 -12.12 -9.57
C MET A 116 5.26 -12.87 -10.43
N PRO A 117 5.03 -14.17 -10.18
CA PRO A 117 3.94 -14.92 -10.80
C PRO A 117 2.60 -14.24 -10.55
N GLN A 118 1.80 -14.07 -11.61
CA GLN A 118 0.49 -13.41 -11.55
C GLN A 118 -0.46 -14.13 -10.58
N ASP A 119 -0.34 -15.45 -10.42
CA ASP A 119 -1.14 -16.23 -9.48
C ASP A 119 -0.96 -15.78 -8.03
N ILE A 120 0.28 -15.50 -7.61
CA ILE A 120 0.59 -15.04 -6.24
C ILE A 120 0.04 -13.62 -6.05
N VAL A 121 0.19 -12.77 -7.06
CA VAL A 121 -0.33 -11.40 -7.04
C VAL A 121 -1.86 -11.43 -6.90
N GLN A 122 -2.55 -12.26 -7.68
CA GLN A 122 -4.01 -12.40 -7.61
C GLN A 122 -4.48 -12.94 -6.25
N GLN A 123 -3.81 -13.98 -5.73
CA GLN A 123 -4.11 -14.49 -4.39
C GLN A 123 -3.92 -13.42 -3.32
N PHE A 124 -2.84 -12.64 -3.40
CA PHE A 124 -2.61 -11.56 -2.43
C PHE A 124 -3.67 -10.47 -2.54
N MET A 125 -4.04 -10.07 -3.77
CA MET A 125 -5.11 -9.09 -3.99
C MET A 125 -6.42 -9.54 -3.32
N GLU A 126 -6.80 -10.81 -3.45
CA GLU A 126 -8.02 -11.36 -2.82
C GLU A 126 -7.95 -11.35 -1.28
N LEU A 127 -6.77 -11.47 -0.69
CA LEU A 127 -6.54 -11.50 0.76
C LEU A 127 -6.45 -10.11 1.40
N GLU A 128 -5.97 -9.09 0.68
CA GLU A 128 -5.87 -7.72 1.20
C GLU A 128 -7.16 -7.16 1.84
N PRO A 129 -8.35 -7.23 1.20
CA PRO A 129 -9.57 -6.72 1.81
C PRO A 129 -9.97 -7.53 3.06
N GLU A 130 -9.68 -8.82 3.11
CA GLU A 130 -9.94 -9.67 4.28
C GLU A 130 -8.99 -9.30 5.45
N MET A 131 -7.73 -9.01 5.15
CA MET A 131 -6.77 -8.51 6.14
C MET A 131 -7.22 -7.18 6.76
N LEU A 132 -7.73 -6.25 5.95
CA LEU A 132 -8.22 -4.96 6.43
C LEU A 132 -9.54 -5.06 7.20
N ALA A 133 -10.43 -5.97 6.80
CA ALA A 133 -11.71 -6.21 7.47
C ALA A 133 -11.54 -6.74 8.91
N THR A 134 -10.40 -7.38 9.20
CA THR A 134 -10.10 -7.93 10.52
C THR A 134 -9.44 -6.87 11.40
N GLU A 135 -10.10 -6.45 12.48
CA GLU A 135 -9.46 -5.60 13.49
C GLU A 135 -8.35 -6.37 14.20
N THR A 136 -7.14 -5.81 14.18
CA THR A 136 -5.96 -6.42 14.80
C THR A 136 -5.21 -5.44 15.70
N ILE A 137 -4.86 -5.90 16.90
CA ILE A 137 -4.02 -5.12 17.84
C ILE A 137 -2.56 -5.18 17.41
N VAL A 138 -2.14 -6.26 16.75
CA VAL A 138 -0.77 -6.47 16.28
C VAL A 138 -0.49 -5.52 15.11
N PRO A 139 0.60 -4.73 15.14
CA PRO A 139 0.98 -3.89 14.02
C PRO A 139 1.47 -4.74 12.86
N VAL A 140 0.95 -4.45 11.67
CA VAL A 140 1.37 -5.06 10.41
C VAL A 140 2.05 -3.98 9.58
N TYR A 141 3.28 -4.26 9.17
CA TYR A 141 4.11 -3.37 8.38
C TYR A 141 4.45 -3.99 7.03
N PHE A 142 4.54 -3.16 6.01
CA PHE A 142 5.01 -3.50 4.68
C PHE A 142 6.34 -2.79 4.45
N ALA A 143 7.34 -3.54 4.00
CA ALA A 143 8.67 -3.02 3.69
C ALA A 143 9.05 -3.40 2.26
N MET A 144 9.78 -2.55 1.55
CA MET A 144 10.38 -2.94 0.28
C MET A 144 11.57 -3.87 0.55
N GLU A 145 11.76 -4.87 -0.30
CA GLU A 145 12.87 -5.82 -0.20
C GLU A 145 14.20 -5.13 -0.50
N ASP A 146 15.08 -5.11 0.49
CA ASP A 146 16.47 -4.71 0.37
C ASP A 146 17.40 -5.91 0.60
N ASP A 147 18.59 -5.90 -0.02
CA ASP A 147 19.54 -7.01 0.06
C ASP A 147 19.95 -7.32 1.51
N GLU A 148 20.08 -6.28 2.33
CA GLU A 148 20.36 -6.41 3.76
C GLU A 148 19.18 -7.02 4.52
N LEU A 149 17.93 -6.62 4.22
CA LEU A 149 16.72 -7.20 4.83
C LEU A 149 16.56 -8.69 4.45
N LEU A 150 16.90 -9.06 3.22
CA LEU A 150 16.95 -10.46 2.77
C LEU A 150 18.03 -11.26 3.52
N SER A 151 19.18 -10.65 3.78
CA SER A 151 20.23 -11.27 4.59
C SER A 151 19.76 -11.52 6.04
N ILE A 152 19.02 -10.58 6.63
CA ILE A 152 18.42 -10.72 7.96
C ILE A 152 17.37 -11.84 7.96
N TYR A 153 16.52 -11.89 6.93
CA TYR A 153 15.51 -12.94 6.76
C TYR A 153 16.15 -14.34 6.68
N THR A 154 17.18 -14.52 5.85
CA THR A 154 17.86 -15.82 5.70
C THR A 154 18.58 -16.27 6.97
N GLN A 155 19.20 -15.34 7.71
CA GLN A 155 19.84 -15.62 9.00
C GLN A 155 18.82 -15.99 10.08
N THR A 156 17.69 -15.27 10.15
CA THR A 156 16.61 -15.59 11.09
C THR A 156 15.89 -16.89 10.76
N LEU A 157 15.75 -17.22 9.48
CA LEU A 157 15.19 -18.50 9.01
C LEU A 157 16.07 -19.67 9.47
N THR A 158 17.37 -19.60 9.20
CA THR A 158 18.36 -20.63 9.63
C THR A 158 18.37 -20.80 11.16
N SER A 159 18.21 -19.70 11.89
CA SER A 159 18.14 -19.71 13.36
C SER A 159 16.81 -20.24 13.90
N SER A 160 15.74 -20.22 13.11
CA SER A 160 14.41 -20.67 13.54
C SER A 160 14.18 -22.14 13.23
N SER A 161 14.64 -22.63 12.08
CA SER A 161 14.52 -24.03 11.67
C SER A 161 15.43 -24.98 12.48
N SER A 162 16.59 -24.50 12.92
CA SER A 162 17.54 -25.27 13.73
C SER A 162 17.07 -25.57 15.16
N GLN A 163 16.04 -24.88 15.67
CA GLN A 163 15.54 -25.13 17.03
C GLN A 163 14.68 -26.40 17.15
N GLY A 164 14.13 -26.92 16.05
CA GLY A 164 13.22 -28.07 16.07
C GLY A 164 13.90 -29.46 15.98
N SER A 165 15.19 -29.53 15.60
CA SER A 165 15.85 -30.79 15.24
C SER A 165 17.10 -31.13 16.06
N LEU A 166 17.60 -30.22 16.90
CA LEU A 166 18.85 -30.37 17.63
C LEU A 166 18.63 -30.77 19.10
N SER A 167 19.65 -31.42 19.71
CA SER A 167 19.65 -31.75 21.14
C SER A 167 19.62 -30.48 21.99
N ALA A 168 19.01 -30.51 23.18
CA ALA A 168 18.83 -29.34 24.05
C ALA A 168 20.15 -28.58 24.35
N ALA A 169 21.27 -29.29 24.50
CA ALA A 169 22.59 -28.66 24.72
C ALA A 169 23.12 -27.95 23.46
N GLU A 170 22.87 -28.53 22.30
CA GLU A 170 23.26 -27.99 21.00
C GLU A 170 22.37 -26.80 20.62
N VAL A 171 21.06 -26.85 20.91
CA VAL A 171 20.14 -25.72 20.80
C VAL A 171 20.60 -24.55 21.68
N LEU A 172 21.05 -24.81 22.92
CA LEU A 172 21.55 -23.75 23.81
C LEU A 172 22.86 -23.13 23.27
N LEU A 173 23.79 -23.94 22.76
CA LEU A 173 25.04 -23.44 22.18
C LEU A 173 24.80 -22.66 20.88
N HIS A 174 23.94 -23.16 20.01
CA HIS A 174 23.54 -22.46 18.79
C HIS A 174 22.77 -21.19 19.10
N THR A 175 21.89 -21.18 20.11
CA THR A 175 21.18 -19.96 20.51
C THR A 175 22.12 -18.94 21.17
N ALA A 176 23.13 -19.38 21.93
CA ALA A 176 24.12 -18.47 22.53
C ALA A 176 25.04 -17.81 21.49
N THR A 177 25.32 -18.51 20.38
CA THR A 177 26.21 -18.03 19.31
C THR A 177 25.45 -17.35 18.17
N ALA A 178 24.16 -17.66 17.99
CA ALA A 178 23.29 -17.05 16.99
C ALA A 178 23.15 -15.55 17.23
N ASN A 179 23.04 -14.82 16.13
CA ASN A 179 22.77 -13.39 16.17
C ASN A 179 21.26 -13.20 16.24
N GLY A 180 20.77 -12.61 17.33
CA GLY A 180 19.41 -12.10 17.39
C GLY A 180 19.32 -10.78 16.64
N PHE A 181 18.19 -10.54 15.99
CA PHE A 181 17.86 -9.24 15.43
C PHE A 181 16.72 -8.65 16.23
N GLN A 182 16.86 -7.42 16.70
CA GLN A 182 15.81 -6.69 17.40
C GLN A 182 15.32 -5.57 16.48
N MET A 183 14.03 -5.61 16.16
CA MET A 183 13.38 -4.59 15.34
C MET A 183 12.77 -3.54 16.24
N VAL A 184 13.12 -2.28 15.98
CA VAL A 184 12.62 -1.12 16.72
C VAL A 184 12.08 -0.09 15.76
N THR A 185 10.87 0.39 15.99
CA THR A 185 10.29 1.51 15.24
C THR A 185 10.62 2.82 15.92
N SER A 186 11.04 3.82 15.15
CA SER A 186 11.32 5.18 15.66
C SER A 186 10.05 6.01 15.90
N GLY A 187 8.88 5.53 15.48
CA GLY A 187 7.61 6.25 15.54
C GLY A 187 6.91 6.21 16.91
N ALA A 188 6.03 7.17 17.14
CA ALA A 188 5.16 7.21 18.31
C ALA A 188 3.91 6.31 18.11
N GLN A 189 3.13 6.11 19.18
CA GLN A 189 1.82 5.47 19.05
C GLN A 189 0.90 6.29 18.13
N SER A 190 0.07 5.57 17.38
CA SER A 190 -0.91 6.16 16.48
C SER A 190 -2.01 6.91 17.24
N LYS A 191 -2.39 8.07 16.73
CA LYS A 191 -3.41 8.96 17.28
C LYS A 191 -4.45 9.28 16.21
N ALA A 192 -5.71 9.40 16.65
CA ALA A 192 -6.81 9.83 15.81
C ALA A 192 -6.65 11.30 15.43
N ILE A 193 -6.91 11.60 14.15
CA ILE A 193 -6.88 12.95 13.58
C ILE A 193 -8.32 13.47 13.58
N SER A 194 -8.60 14.49 14.40
CA SER A 194 -9.96 14.99 14.63
C SER A 194 -10.47 16.03 13.62
N ASP A 195 -9.58 16.65 12.83
CA ASP A 195 -9.94 17.77 11.93
C ASP A 195 -9.48 17.52 10.47
N TRP A 196 -9.45 16.25 10.04
CA TRP A 196 -9.15 15.92 8.64
C TRP A 196 -10.27 16.38 7.71
N ALA A 197 -9.92 17.01 6.59
CA ALA A 197 -10.91 17.34 5.59
C ALA A 197 -10.60 16.75 4.23
N ILE A 198 -11.64 16.21 3.62
CA ILE A 198 -11.62 15.65 2.28
C ILE A 198 -12.04 16.75 1.31
N THR A 199 -11.24 16.98 0.27
CA THR A 199 -11.53 17.96 -0.77
C THR A 199 -12.20 17.33 -1.97
N SER A 200 -13.21 17.99 -2.53
CA SER A 200 -13.77 17.66 -3.84
C SER A 200 -13.71 18.89 -4.73
N LEU A 201 -13.65 18.69 -6.05
CA LEU A 201 -13.57 19.75 -7.04
C LEU A 201 -14.80 19.71 -7.94
N GLU A 202 -15.38 20.86 -8.22
CA GLU A 202 -16.48 21.04 -9.16
C GLU A 202 -16.05 22.02 -10.26
N GLY A 203 -16.35 21.74 -11.53
CA GLY A 203 -16.20 22.70 -12.63
C GLY A 203 -17.34 22.60 -13.63
N ARG A 204 -17.71 23.73 -14.25
CA ARG A 204 -18.92 23.83 -15.08
C ARG A 204 -18.64 24.30 -16.50
N LEU A 205 -19.42 23.78 -17.45
CA LEU A 205 -19.60 24.31 -18.80
C LEU A 205 -21.10 24.58 -19.05
N ALA A 206 -21.45 25.84 -19.23
CA ALA A 206 -22.82 26.25 -19.51
C ALA A 206 -23.20 26.02 -20.99
N GLY A 207 -24.42 25.56 -21.24
CA GLY A 207 -25.06 25.37 -22.55
C GLY A 207 -25.64 26.66 -23.13
N VAL A 208 -26.16 26.60 -24.37
CA VAL A 208 -26.59 27.81 -25.12
C VAL A 208 -27.70 28.59 -24.40
N GLY A 209 -28.54 27.86 -23.66
CA GLY A 209 -29.72 28.37 -22.95
C GLY A 209 -29.48 28.76 -21.49
N GLY A 210 -28.23 28.85 -21.03
CA GLY A 210 -27.92 29.24 -19.66
C GLY A 210 -28.33 28.19 -18.62
N GLU A 211 -28.76 28.64 -17.44
CA GLU A 211 -28.99 27.78 -16.26
C GLU A 211 -30.27 26.93 -16.32
N ASP A 212 -31.22 27.31 -17.17
CA ASP A 212 -32.52 26.63 -17.30
C ASP A 212 -32.44 25.31 -18.10
N LEU A 213 -31.28 25.02 -18.70
CA LEU A 213 -31.06 23.79 -19.44
C LEU A 213 -30.76 22.60 -18.51
N PRO A 214 -31.18 21.39 -18.91
CA PRO A 214 -30.81 20.17 -18.20
C PRO A 214 -29.29 20.01 -18.10
N THR A 215 -28.83 19.62 -16.91
CA THR A 215 -27.42 19.42 -16.57
C THR A 215 -27.09 17.94 -16.54
N ILE A 216 -25.99 17.58 -17.20
CA ILE A 216 -25.38 16.24 -17.13
C ILE A 216 -24.15 16.37 -16.22
N VAL A 217 -24.09 15.51 -15.21
CA VAL A 217 -23.00 15.49 -14.23
C VAL A 217 -22.08 14.33 -14.58
N VAL A 218 -20.81 14.61 -14.84
CA VAL A 218 -19.76 13.60 -15.03
C VAL A 218 -18.90 13.56 -13.77
N VAL A 219 -18.83 12.39 -13.14
CA VAL A 219 -18.21 12.22 -11.82
C VAL A 219 -17.09 11.20 -11.90
N ALA A 220 -15.96 11.47 -11.24
CA ALA A 220 -14.96 10.45 -10.93
C ALA A 220 -14.33 10.76 -9.58
N HIS A 221 -14.06 9.72 -8.78
CA HIS A 221 -13.28 9.91 -7.56
C HIS A 221 -11.80 9.71 -7.83
N TYR A 222 -10.95 10.53 -7.18
CA TYR A 222 -9.50 10.47 -7.37
C TYR A 222 -8.77 9.66 -6.29
N ASP A 223 -9.47 9.14 -5.30
CA ASP A 223 -8.80 8.37 -4.23
C ASP A 223 -8.40 6.98 -4.71
N SER A 224 -7.26 6.52 -4.20
CA SER A 224 -6.82 5.13 -4.25
C SER A 224 -7.05 4.46 -2.89
N PHE A 225 -7.05 3.13 -2.87
CA PHE A 225 -7.20 2.34 -1.65
C PHE A 225 -6.38 1.06 -1.74
N GLY A 226 -5.80 0.65 -0.61
CA GLY A 226 -4.98 -0.54 -0.50
C GLY A 226 -4.63 -0.82 0.97
N VAL A 227 -4.07 -1.99 1.28
CA VAL A 227 -3.74 -2.37 2.66
C VAL A 227 -2.79 -1.37 3.36
N ALA A 228 -1.87 -0.76 2.60
CA ALA A 228 -0.98 0.29 3.06
C ALA A 228 -1.22 1.60 2.28
N PRO A 229 -1.55 2.73 2.94
CA PRO A 229 -1.97 3.95 2.23
C PRO A 229 -0.83 4.60 1.42
N TRP A 230 0.40 4.45 1.90
CA TRP A 230 1.59 4.99 1.23
C TRP A 230 1.98 4.21 -0.02
N LEU A 231 1.49 2.99 -0.18
CA LEU A 231 1.74 2.12 -1.34
C LEU A 231 0.55 2.07 -2.29
N SER A 232 -0.57 2.71 -1.96
CA SER A 232 -1.74 2.75 -2.85
C SER A 232 -1.61 3.87 -3.88
N TYR A 233 -1.11 3.54 -5.07
CA TYR A 233 -1.03 4.45 -6.21
C TYR A 233 -2.33 4.48 -7.03
N GLY A 234 -2.95 3.31 -7.21
CA GLY A 234 -4.28 3.18 -7.80
C GLY A 234 -4.32 3.58 -9.28
N ALA A 235 -3.42 3.03 -10.10
CA ALA A 235 -3.28 3.39 -11.50
C ALA A 235 -4.59 3.19 -12.25
N ASP A 236 -5.14 1.98 -12.19
CA ASP A 236 -6.45 1.70 -12.76
C ASP A 236 -7.58 2.11 -11.80
N SER A 237 -7.43 1.93 -10.49
CA SER A 237 -8.45 2.24 -9.49
C SER A 237 -8.10 3.47 -8.61
N ASN A 238 -8.54 4.69 -8.92
CA ASN A 238 -9.30 5.16 -10.10
C ASN A 238 -8.50 6.25 -10.84
N GLY A 239 -7.19 6.03 -11.05
CA GLY A 239 -6.37 6.94 -11.84
C GLY A 239 -6.87 7.04 -13.29
N SER A 240 -7.34 5.93 -13.85
CA SER A 240 -7.91 5.85 -15.20
C SER A 240 -9.24 6.62 -15.34
N GLY A 241 -10.16 6.54 -14.37
CA GLY A 241 -11.41 7.30 -14.42
C GLY A 241 -11.20 8.81 -14.35
N VAL A 242 -10.24 9.26 -13.53
CA VAL A 242 -9.87 10.69 -13.45
C VAL A 242 -9.20 11.16 -14.74
N SER A 243 -8.27 10.38 -15.30
CA SER A 243 -7.62 10.76 -16.56
C SER A 243 -8.62 10.88 -17.71
N MET A 244 -9.60 9.97 -17.78
CA MET A 244 -10.72 10.06 -18.72
C MET A 244 -11.61 11.28 -18.47
N LEU A 245 -11.93 11.60 -17.21
CA LEU A 245 -12.71 12.80 -16.87
C LEU A 245 -12.01 14.08 -17.33
N LEU A 246 -10.70 14.19 -17.08
CA LEU A 246 -9.90 15.35 -17.50
C LEU A 246 -9.80 15.46 -19.02
N GLU A 247 -9.69 14.34 -19.72
CA GLU A 247 -9.69 14.33 -21.19
C GLU A 247 -11.06 14.72 -21.74
N LEU A 248 -12.16 14.20 -21.17
CA LEU A 248 -13.51 14.63 -21.52
C LEU A 248 -13.68 16.13 -21.29
N ALA A 249 -13.24 16.68 -20.16
CA ALA A 249 -13.30 18.11 -19.89
C ALA A 249 -12.59 18.94 -20.97
N ARG A 250 -11.43 18.50 -21.46
CA ARG A 250 -10.70 19.13 -22.57
C ARG A 250 -11.47 19.07 -23.88
N LEU A 251 -12.00 17.90 -24.24
CA LEU A 251 -12.76 17.69 -25.47
C LEU A 251 -14.05 18.53 -25.47
N PHE A 252 -14.78 18.52 -24.36
CA PHE A 252 -16.00 19.31 -24.19
C PHE A 252 -15.73 20.81 -24.16
N SER A 253 -14.63 21.26 -23.57
CA SER A 253 -14.25 22.69 -23.60
C SER A 253 -14.13 23.21 -25.03
N LYS A 254 -13.48 22.45 -25.92
CA LYS A 254 -13.40 22.78 -27.36
C LYS A 254 -14.77 22.78 -28.03
N LEU A 255 -15.61 21.80 -27.73
CA LEU A 255 -16.95 21.67 -28.29
C LEU A 255 -17.87 22.83 -27.88
N TYR A 256 -17.82 23.25 -26.61
CA TYR A 256 -18.65 24.32 -26.06
C TYR A 256 -18.12 25.72 -26.40
N THR A 257 -16.89 25.85 -26.90
CA THR A 257 -16.36 27.15 -27.33
C THR A 257 -16.99 27.65 -28.64
N TYR A 258 -17.34 26.76 -29.57
CA TYR A 258 -17.89 27.18 -30.87
C TYR A 258 -19.42 27.25 -30.85
N LYS A 259 -19.99 28.40 -31.23
CA LYS A 259 -21.45 28.62 -31.30
C LYS A 259 -22.22 27.60 -32.12
N ARG A 260 -21.62 27.01 -33.17
CA ARG A 260 -22.26 26.01 -34.04
C ARG A 260 -22.31 24.61 -33.41
N THR A 261 -21.42 24.32 -32.47
CA THR A 261 -21.30 23.00 -31.80
C THR A 261 -21.72 23.06 -30.34
N HIS A 262 -22.05 24.25 -29.85
CA HIS A 262 -22.53 24.48 -28.50
C HIS A 262 -23.80 23.68 -28.24
N ALA A 263 -23.74 22.80 -27.24
CA ALA A 263 -24.84 21.89 -26.95
C ALA A 263 -25.96 22.59 -26.16
N GLY A 264 -27.15 21.98 -26.23
CA GLY A 264 -28.34 22.37 -25.46
C GLY A 264 -28.41 21.72 -24.07
N TYR A 265 -27.26 21.35 -23.49
CA TYR A 265 -27.16 20.80 -22.13
C TYR A 265 -26.07 21.56 -21.37
N ASN A 266 -26.21 21.60 -20.04
CA ASN A 266 -25.13 22.02 -19.14
C ASN A 266 -24.27 20.80 -18.79
N LEU A 267 -22.95 20.95 -18.72
CA LEU A 267 -22.06 19.91 -18.20
C LEU A 267 -21.44 20.36 -16.90
N LEU A 268 -21.47 19.47 -15.92
CA LEU A 268 -20.82 19.65 -14.63
C LEU A 268 -19.84 18.49 -14.45
N PHE A 269 -18.57 18.81 -14.24
CA PHE A 269 -17.53 17.85 -13.93
C PHE A 269 -17.25 17.90 -12.44
N PHE A 270 -17.42 16.78 -11.76
CA PHE A 270 -17.20 16.66 -10.34
C PHE A 270 -16.13 15.61 -10.06
N VAL A 271 -15.06 16.03 -9.40
CA VAL A 271 -13.95 15.16 -9.00
C VAL A 271 -14.03 14.99 -7.49
N SER A 272 -14.52 13.84 -7.05
CA SER A 272 -14.84 13.58 -5.65
C SER A 272 -13.63 13.06 -4.87
N GLY A 273 -13.47 13.55 -3.64
CA GLY A 273 -12.56 12.97 -2.64
C GLY A 273 -13.31 12.03 -1.69
N GLY A 274 -12.58 11.14 -1.02
CA GLY A 274 -13.16 10.14 -0.12
C GLY A 274 -14.07 9.12 -0.82
N GLY A 275 -13.89 8.88 -2.12
CA GLY A 275 -14.65 7.89 -2.91
C GLY A 275 -14.60 6.50 -2.31
N LYS A 276 -13.41 6.04 -1.91
CA LYS A 276 -13.18 4.73 -1.31
C LYS A 276 -13.67 4.61 0.14
N PHE A 277 -13.90 5.72 0.82
CA PHE A 277 -14.45 5.78 2.17
C PHE A 277 -15.96 6.08 2.10
N ASN A 278 -16.73 5.25 1.39
CA ASN A 278 -18.18 5.39 1.23
C ASN A 278 -18.62 6.69 0.52
N TYR A 279 -17.83 7.20 -0.43
CA TYR A 279 -18.16 8.38 -1.25
C TYR A 279 -18.53 9.63 -0.45
N GLN A 280 -17.74 9.95 0.58
CA GLN A 280 -18.06 11.05 1.50
C GLN A 280 -18.03 12.42 0.82
N GLY A 281 -17.10 12.64 -0.12
CA GLY A 281 -17.08 13.85 -0.95
C GLY A 281 -18.38 14.07 -1.71
N THR A 282 -18.88 13.00 -2.33
CA THR A 282 -20.12 13.02 -3.14
C THR A 282 -21.35 13.17 -2.28
N LYS A 283 -21.41 12.50 -1.12
CA LYS A 283 -22.49 12.67 -0.16
C LYS A 283 -22.63 14.12 0.28
N ARG A 284 -21.52 14.75 0.69
CA ARG A 284 -21.55 16.13 1.17
C ARG A 284 -21.90 17.11 0.06
N TRP A 285 -21.34 16.93 -1.13
CA TRP A 285 -21.68 17.75 -2.29
C TRP A 285 -23.17 17.65 -2.64
N LEU A 286 -23.79 16.47 -2.51
CA LEU A 286 -25.24 16.30 -2.67
C LEU A 286 -26.03 17.02 -1.57
N GLU A 287 -25.60 16.94 -0.31
CA GLU A 287 -26.24 17.71 0.79
C GLU A 287 -26.17 19.22 0.53
N GLU A 288 -25.02 19.74 0.13
CA GLU A 288 -24.84 21.17 -0.11
C GLU A 288 -25.67 21.67 -1.30
N ASN A 289 -25.76 20.91 -2.38
CA ASN A 289 -26.46 21.35 -3.58
C ASN A 289 -27.96 20.98 -3.61
N LEU A 290 -28.40 19.98 -2.85
CA LEU A 290 -29.82 19.60 -2.75
C LEU A 290 -30.51 20.09 -1.48
N ASP A 291 -29.84 20.34 -0.37
CA ASP A 291 -30.53 20.74 0.88
C ASP A 291 -30.57 22.27 1.07
N HIS A 292 -29.73 23.03 0.36
CA HIS A 292 -29.78 24.50 0.36
C HIS A 292 -30.70 25.06 -0.75
N THR A 293 -31.80 25.69 -0.35
CA THR A 293 -32.83 26.26 -1.24
C THR A 293 -32.30 27.33 -2.21
N ASP A 294 -31.17 27.96 -1.90
CA ASP A 294 -30.64 29.10 -2.65
C ASP A 294 -29.62 28.69 -3.74
N SER A 295 -29.22 27.41 -3.82
CA SER A 295 -28.27 26.87 -4.81
C SER A 295 -28.84 25.73 -5.66
N SER A 296 -30.17 25.72 -5.83
CA SER A 296 -30.96 24.64 -6.42
C SER A 296 -30.87 24.53 -7.96
N LEU A 297 -29.65 24.50 -8.51
CA LEU A 297 -29.44 24.15 -9.93
C LEU A 297 -29.62 22.64 -10.17
N LEU A 298 -29.51 21.81 -9.13
CA LEU A 298 -29.50 20.35 -9.27
C LEU A 298 -30.82 19.65 -8.89
N GLN A 299 -31.74 20.30 -8.16
CA GLN A 299 -32.95 19.59 -7.68
C GLN A 299 -33.87 19.17 -8.82
N ASP A 300 -34.06 20.03 -9.83
CA ASP A 300 -35.04 19.77 -10.91
C ASP A 300 -34.43 19.73 -12.33
N ASN A 301 -33.18 20.17 -12.50
CA ASN A 301 -32.55 20.27 -13.82
C ASN A 301 -31.52 19.17 -14.14
N VAL A 302 -31.31 18.14 -13.30
CA VAL A 302 -30.34 17.08 -13.62
C VAL A 302 -30.95 16.05 -14.56
N ALA A 303 -30.41 15.92 -15.77
CA ALA A 303 -30.82 14.92 -16.74
C ALA A 303 -30.36 13.51 -16.34
N PHE A 304 -29.06 13.38 -16.05
CA PHE A 304 -28.46 12.16 -15.50
C PHE A 304 -27.04 12.43 -14.99
N VAL A 305 -26.55 11.49 -14.17
CA VAL A 305 -25.19 11.45 -13.65
C VAL A 305 -24.45 10.24 -14.23
N LEU A 306 -23.30 10.49 -14.84
CA LEU A 306 -22.36 9.48 -15.35
C LEU A 306 -21.16 9.43 -14.42
N CYS A 307 -20.99 8.33 -13.69
CA CYS A 307 -19.81 8.08 -12.86
C CYS A 307 -18.79 7.24 -13.64
N LEU A 308 -17.52 7.63 -13.65
CA LEU A 308 -16.41 6.91 -14.27
C LEU A 308 -15.57 6.24 -13.18
N ASP A 309 -15.45 4.92 -13.21
CA ASP A 309 -14.65 4.17 -12.24
C ASP A 309 -13.89 3.04 -12.96
N THR A 310 -12.57 2.96 -12.78
CA THR A 310 -11.70 1.87 -13.23
C THR A 310 -11.95 1.48 -14.70
N LEU A 311 -11.41 2.26 -15.64
CA LEU A 311 -11.62 2.11 -17.08
C LEU A 311 -10.33 1.87 -17.88
N GLY A 312 -9.20 1.65 -17.19
CA GLY A 312 -7.89 1.60 -17.80
C GLY A 312 -7.46 0.21 -18.28
N ASN A 313 -7.92 -0.85 -17.62
CA ASN A 313 -7.52 -2.22 -17.92
C ASN A 313 -8.71 -3.06 -18.42
N GLY A 314 -8.59 -3.75 -19.56
CA GLY A 314 -9.56 -4.77 -19.98
C GLY A 314 -10.51 -4.40 -21.14
N ASP A 315 -10.99 -5.46 -21.80
CA ASP A 315 -11.76 -5.38 -23.05
C ASP A 315 -13.29 -5.41 -22.83
N SER A 316 -13.73 -5.46 -21.57
CA SER A 316 -15.15 -5.46 -21.21
C SER A 316 -15.55 -4.14 -20.62
N LEU A 317 -16.71 -3.62 -21.02
CA LEU A 317 -17.28 -2.39 -20.49
C LEU A 317 -18.64 -2.69 -19.86
N HIS A 318 -18.76 -2.44 -18.56
CA HIS A 318 -19.99 -2.66 -17.81
C HIS A 318 -20.63 -1.32 -17.42
N LEU A 319 -21.93 -1.21 -17.69
CA LEU A 319 -22.75 -0.10 -17.23
C LEU A 319 -23.56 -0.55 -16.02
N HIS A 320 -23.17 -0.08 -14.84
CA HIS A 320 -23.78 -0.41 -13.56
C HIS A 320 -24.94 0.55 -13.27
N VAL A 321 -26.13 -0.01 -13.05
CA VAL A 321 -27.34 0.74 -12.74
C VAL A 321 -28.02 0.26 -11.46
N SER A 322 -28.53 1.21 -10.68
CA SER A 322 -29.38 0.92 -9.51
C SER A 322 -30.85 0.66 -9.87
N LYS A 323 -31.32 1.33 -10.92
CA LYS A 323 -32.65 1.19 -11.52
C LYS A 323 -32.46 1.15 -13.04
N PRO A 324 -33.04 0.16 -13.74
CA PRO A 324 -32.94 0.12 -15.18
C PRO A 324 -33.60 1.37 -15.79
N PRO A 325 -32.96 2.01 -16.78
CA PRO A 325 -33.48 3.23 -17.40
C PRO A 325 -34.77 2.94 -18.16
N LYS A 326 -35.77 3.80 -17.98
CA LYS A 326 -37.06 3.68 -18.67
C LYS A 326 -36.95 4.23 -20.10
N GLU A 327 -37.71 3.64 -21.02
CA GLU A 327 -37.78 4.11 -22.41
C GLU A 327 -38.26 5.58 -22.46
N GLY A 328 -37.58 6.40 -23.26
CA GLY A 328 -37.83 7.85 -23.37
C GLY A 328 -37.06 8.73 -22.39
N THR A 329 -36.31 8.15 -21.44
CA THR A 329 -35.39 8.92 -20.58
C THR A 329 -34.06 9.20 -21.28
N PRO A 330 -33.37 10.33 -20.98
CA PRO A 330 -32.07 10.63 -21.57
C PRO A 330 -31.01 9.56 -21.25
N GLN A 331 -31.13 8.91 -20.08
CA GLN A 331 -30.29 7.77 -19.69
C GLN A 331 -30.45 6.58 -20.65
N TYR A 332 -31.68 6.27 -21.05
CA TYR A 332 -31.95 5.18 -22.00
C TYR A 332 -31.46 5.51 -23.41
N SER A 333 -31.60 6.77 -23.84
CA SER A 333 -31.02 7.23 -25.10
C SER A 333 -29.51 7.06 -25.12
N LEU A 334 -28.81 7.45 -24.05
CA LEU A 334 -27.36 7.25 -23.95
C LEU A 334 -26.97 5.77 -24.00
N LEU A 335 -27.71 4.91 -23.30
CA LEU A 335 -27.44 3.47 -23.29
C LEU A 335 -27.55 2.87 -24.70
N LYS A 336 -28.61 3.22 -25.45
CA LYS A 336 -28.77 2.79 -26.85
C LYS A 336 -27.67 3.31 -27.76
N GLU A 337 -27.29 4.57 -27.61
CA GLU A 337 -26.19 5.15 -28.39
C GLU A 337 -24.86 4.46 -28.08
N LEU A 338 -24.58 4.15 -26.81
CA LEU A 338 -23.39 3.40 -26.42
C LEU A 338 -23.38 1.98 -27.02
N GLU A 339 -24.50 1.27 -26.96
CA GLU A 339 -24.63 -0.06 -27.58
C GLU A 339 -24.42 0.00 -29.11
N MET A 340 -24.97 1.02 -29.77
CA MET A 340 -24.78 1.22 -31.21
C MET A 340 -23.33 1.57 -31.56
N VAL A 341 -22.69 2.45 -30.79
CA VAL A 341 -21.29 2.86 -31.04
C VAL A 341 -20.34 1.70 -30.81
N VAL A 342 -20.50 0.94 -29.71
CA VAL A 342 -19.65 -0.21 -29.42
C VAL A 342 -19.82 -1.29 -30.48
N SER A 343 -21.06 -1.64 -30.85
CA SER A 343 -21.31 -2.67 -31.88
C SER A 343 -20.82 -2.28 -33.29
N SER A 344 -20.84 -0.99 -33.63
CA SER A 344 -20.45 -0.52 -34.97
C SER A 344 -18.95 -0.24 -35.11
N GLN A 345 -18.31 0.34 -34.09
CA GLN A 345 -16.93 0.84 -34.17
C GLN A 345 -15.94 -0.02 -33.39
N TYR A 346 -16.37 -0.68 -32.32
CA TYR A 346 -15.48 -1.40 -31.40
C TYR A 346 -16.02 -2.80 -31.09
N PRO A 347 -16.09 -3.70 -32.10
CA PRO A 347 -16.64 -5.04 -31.92
C PRO A 347 -15.83 -5.92 -30.95
N GLU A 348 -14.58 -5.54 -30.66
CA GLU A 348 -13.72 -6.20 -29.68
C GLU A 348 -14.17 -5.94 -28.24
N VAL A 349 -14.82 -4.80 -27.97
CA VAL A 349 -15.22 -4.40 -26.62
C VAL A 349 -16.56 -5.02 -26.26
N LYS A 350 -16.59 -5.83 -25.19
CA LYS A 350 -17.81 -6.47 -24.70
C LYS A 350 -18.60 -5.51 -23.82
N PHE A 351 -19.67 -4.94 -24.34
CA PHE A 351 -20.58 -4.10 -23.54
C PHE A 351 -21.67 -4.92 -22.86
N SER A 352 -21.92 -4.67 -21.57
CA SER A 352 -23.08 -5.23 -20.87
C SER A 352 -23.60 -4.33 -19.76
N MET A 353 -24.91 -4.38 -19.52
CA MET A 353 -25.56 -3.66 -18.42
C MET A 353 -25.67 -4.58 -17.19
N VAL A 354 -25.16 -4.12 -16.05
CA VAL A 354 -25.25 -4.83 -14.77
C VAL A 354 -26.20 -4.06 -13.85
N HIS A 355 -27.28 -4.70 -13.42
CA HIS A 355 -28.24 -4.09 -12.51
C HIS A 355 -28.08 -4.65 -11.10
N LYS A 356 -27.86 -3.76 -10.12
CA LYS A 356 -27.79 -4.08 -8.70
C LYS A 356 -28.72 -3.16 -7.93
N LYS A 357 -29.66 -3.72 -7.16
CA LYS A 357 -30.49 -2.92 -6.25
C LYS A 357 -29.66 -2.39 -5.08
N ILE A 358 -29.91 -1.15 -4.70
CA ILE A 358 -29.25 -0.52 -3.56
C ILE A 358 -29.70 -1.21 -2.27
N ASN A 359 -28.74 -1.72 -1.50
CA ASN A 359 -28.99 -2.27 -0.17
C ASN A 359 -28.70 -1.18 0.87
N LEU A 360 -29.74 -0.65 1.52
CA LEU A 360 -29.57 0.38 2.56
C LEU A 360 -29.04 -0.17 3.89
N ALA A 361 -29.05 -1.49 4.08
CA ALA A 361 -28.54 -2.14 5.28
C ALA A 361 -27.02 -2.41 5.21
N ASP A 362 -26.39 -2.19 4.06
CA ASP A 362 -24.95 -2.35 3.90
C ASP A 362 -24.24 -1.06 4.32
N ASP A 363 -23.22 -1.18 5.16
CA ASP A 363 -22.47 -0.02 5.68
C ASP A 363 -21.68 0.67 4.56
N MET A 364 -21.25 -0.11 3.56
CA MET A 364 -20.47 0.35 2.40
C MET A 364 -21.27 0.27 1.11
N LEU A 365 -21.34 1.39 0.39
CA LEU A 365 -21.91 1.42 -0.95
C LEU A 365 -20.95 0.82 -1.97
N ALA A 366 -21.51 0.15 -2.98
CA ALA A 366 -20.72 -0.51 -4.01
C ALA A 366 -20.16 0.45 -5.05
N TRP A 367 -20.98 1.41 -5.48
CA TRP A 367 -20.64 2.32 -6.56
C TRP A 367 -21.11 3.73 -6.24
N GLU A 368 -20.45 4.71 -6.82
CA GLU A 368 -20.73 6.12 -6.56
C GLU A 368 -22.16 6.51 -6.96
N HIS A 369 -22.70 5.92 -8.04
CA HIS A 369 -24.07 6.16 -8.49
C HIS A 369 -25.14 5.75 -7.47
N GLU A 370 -24.83 4.88 -6.50
CA GLU A 370 -25.77 4.51 -5.44
C GLU A 370 -26.09 5.70 -4.52
N ARG A 371 -25.11 6.60 -4.26
CA ARG A 371 -25.33 7.85 -3.49
C ARG A 371 -26.35 8.76 -4.18
N PHE A 372 -26.22 8.93 -5.49
CA PHE A 372 -27.16 9.70 -6.31
C PHE A 372 -28.55 9.03 -6.36
N GLY A 373 -28.59 7.70 -6.46
CA GLY A 373 -29.83 6.91 -6.46
C GLY A 373 -30.64 7.04 -5.18
N ILE A 374 -30.00 7.18 -4.01
CA ILE A 374 -30.65 7.43 -2.71
C ILE A 374 -31.36 8.79 -2.72
N ARG A 375 -30.72 9.82 -3.30
CA ARG A 375 -31.30 11.17 -3.49
C ARG A 375 -32.26 11.26 -4.69
N ARG A 376 -32.64 10.13 -5.29
CA ARG A 376 -33.58 9.99 -6.43
C ARG A 376 -33.09 10.61 -7.75
N LEU A 377 -31.78 10.84 -7.91
CA LEU A 377 -31.20 11.29 -9.16
C LEU A 377 -30.93 10.09 -10.10
N PRO A 378 -31.20 10.21 -11.41
CA PRO A 378 -30.84 9.17 -12.38
C PRO A 378 -29.33 9.11 -12.56
N ALA A 379 -28.71 8.00 -12.16
CA ALA A 379 -27.26 7.83 -12.16
C ALA A 379 -26.84 6.41 -12.53
N PHE A 380 -25.65 6.30 -13.13
CA PHE A 380 -25.04 5.02 -13.50
C PHE A 380 -23.50 5.14 -13.48
N THR A 381 -22.83 4.02 -13.22
CA THR A 381 -21.36 3.95 -13.24
C THR A 381 -20.90 3.15 -14.45
N LEU A 382 -19.92 3.69 -15.17
CA LEU A 382 -19.21 3.00 -16.22
C LEU A 382 -17.89 2.47 -15.67
N SER A 383 -17.67 1.16 -15.77
CA SER A 383 -16.43 0.52 -15.33
C SER A 383 -16.12 -0.71 -16.16
N HIS A 384 -14.85 -1.10 -16.27
CA HIS A 384 -14.50 -2.36 -16.90
C HIS A 384 -14.75 -3.59 -15.99
N LEU A 385 -14.94 -3.34 -14.68
CA LEU A 385 -15.14 -4.38 -13.67
C LEU A 385 -16.59 -4.89 -13.70
N PRO A 386 -16.83 -6.21 -13.72
CA PRO A 386 -18.18 -6.77 -13.62
C PRO A 386 -18.78 -6.66 -12.22
N SER A 387 -17.96 -6.54 -11.17
CA SER A 387 -18.41 -6.44 -9.78
C SER A 387 -17.52 -5.55 -8.93
N HIS A 388 -18.13 -4.75 -8.06
CA HIS A 388 -17.48 -3.88 -7.08
C HIS A 388 -16.60 -4.61 -6.04
N ARG A 389 -16.79 -5.91 -5.86
CA ARG A 389 -16.04 -6.74 -4.88
C ARG A 389 -14.70 -7.23 -5.42
N LEU A 390 -14.39 -6.99 -6.69
CA LEU A 390 -13.13 -7.44 -7.26
C LEU A 390 -11.96 -6.75 -6.58
N ALA A 391 -10.97 -7.57 -6.22
CA ALA A 391 -9.83 -7.16 -5.43
C ALA A 391 -8.93 -6.11 -6.09
N GLN A 392 -8.91 -6.08 -7.43
CA GLN A 392 -8.18 -5.07 -8.22
C GLN A 392 -8.56 -3.63 -7.87
N ARG A 393 -9.76 -3.43 -7.31
CA ARG A 393 -10.28 -2.12 -6.94
C ARG A 393 -9.69 -1.55 -5.65
N SER A 394 -9.05 -2.38 -4.81
CA SER A 394 -8.66 -2.04 -3.45
C SER A 394 -7.27 -2.56 -3.08
N SER A 395 -6.36 -2.66 -4.07
CA SER A 395 -5.06 -3.30 -3.92
C SER A 395 -3.89 -2.33 -3.98
N ILE A 396 -2.82 -2.59 -3.20
CA ILE A 396 -1.53 -1.89 -3.37
C ILE A 396 -0.79 -2.33 -4.64
N MET A 397 -1.20 -3.44 -5.24
CA MET A 397 -0.58 -4.03 -6.43
C MET A 397 -1.01 -3.32 -7.73
N ASP A 398 -1.99 -2.42 -7.63
CA ASP A 398 -2.45 -1.57 -8.73
C ASP A 398 -1.46 -0.42 -9.01
N VAL A 399 -0.35 -0.80 -9.66
CA VAL A 399 0.74 0.09 -10.08
C VAL A 399 0.87 0.04 -11.59
N ARG A 400 1.19 1.19 -12.22
CA ARG A 400 1.48 1.23 -13.65
C ARG A 400 2.72 0.40 -13.94
N SER A 401 2.57 -0.61 -14.79
CA SER A 401 3.72 -1.38 -15.28
C SER A 401 4.47 -0.57 -16.34
N THR A 402 5.69 -0.12 -16.02
CA THR A 402 6.57 0.63 -16.95
C THR A 402 6.98 -0.19 -18.19
N GLN A 403 6.72 -1.50 -18.22
CA GLN A 403 7.09 -2.38 -19.34
C GLN A 403 6.04 -2.48 -20.46
N GLN A 404 4.81 -1.99 -20.27
CA GLN A 404 3.80 -2.02 -21.33
C GLN A 404 4.06 -0.99 -22.45
N GLU A 405 4.87 0.04 -22.23
CA GLU A 405 5.25 1.00 -23.28
C GLU A 405 6.35 0.49 -24.23
N HIS A 406 7.10 -0.56 -23.87
CA HIS A 406 8.18 -1.12 -24.71
C HIS A 406 7.89 -2.49 -25.32
N GLN A 407 6.75 -3.12 -24.99
CA GLN A 407 6.29 -4.36 -25.64
C GLN A 407 5.33 -4.14 -26.82
N GLY A 408 5.31 -2.94 -27.40
CA GLY A 408 4.73 -2.69 -28.74
C GLY A 408 5.51 -3.35 -29.90
N GLY A 409 6.39 -4.30 -29.62
CA GLY A 409 7.28 -4.88 -30.63
C GLY A 409 7.95 -6.18 -30.23
N SER A 410 7.23 -7.18 -29.73
CA SER A 410 7.54 -8.60 -30.01
C SER A 410 6.50 -9.55 -29.41
N GLY A 411 5.63 -10.08 -30.28
CA GLY A 411 5.09 -11.45 -30.20
C GLY A 411 4.21 -11.81 -29.00
N GLY A 412 2.90 -11.61 -29.15
CA GLY A 412 1.89 -12.24 -28.29
C GLY A 412 0.53 -11.58 -28.46
N ALA A 413 -0.37 -12.25 -29.17
CA ALA A 413 -1.71 -11.77 -29.47
C ALA A 413 -2.51 -11.38 -28.22
N GLY A 414 -3.11 -10.19 -28.23
CA GLY A 414 -4.09 -9.74 -27.23
C GLY A 414 -3.80 -8.37 -26.64
N GLN A 415 -3.82 -7.32 -27.46
CA GLN A 415 -3.91 -5.94 -26.99
C GLN A 415 -4.65 -5.11 -28.04
N GLY A 416 -5.96 -4.94 -27.82
CA GLY A 416 -6.82 -4.04 -28.57
C GLY A 416 -6.35 -2.61 -28.36
N HIS A 417 -5.44 -2.17 -29.22
CA HIS A 417 -5.10 -0.76 -29.35
C HIS A 417 -6.35 -0.06 -29.90
N LEU A 418 -6.96 0.81 -29.10
CA LEU A 418 -7.94 1.81 -29.54
C LEU A 418 -7.26 2.80 -30.50
N GLN A 419 -6.92 2.38 -31.71
CA GLN A 419 -6.58 3.28 -32.80
C GLN A 419 -7.87 3.80 -33.44
N PRO A 420 -8.12 5.12 -33.49
CA PRO A 420 -9.10 5.68 -34.41
C PRO A 420 -8.42 5.82 -35.78
N HIS A 421 -8.53 4.79 -36.62
CA HIS A 421 -8.11 4.90 -38.01
C HIS A 421 -9.12 5.77 -38.78
N ARG A 422 -8.61 6.83 -39.41
CA ARG A 422 -9.33 7.70 -40.34
C ARG A 422 -9.77 6.89 -41.57
N GLU A 423 -11.06 6.88 -41.89
CA GLU A 423 -11.58 7.13 -43.24
C GLU A 423 -13.12 7.18 -43.28
N GLY A 424 -13.65 8.00 -44.18
CA GLY A 424 -14.95 8.66 -44.05
C GLY A 424 -16.18 7.96 -44.59
N MET A 425 -17.36 8.51 -44.28
CA MET A 425 -18.47 8.59 -45.24
C MET A 425 -19.53 9.65 -44.85
N LYS A 426 -20.16 10.20 -45.89
CA LYS A 426 -21.02 11.39 -45.89
C LYS A 426 -22.46 11.10 -45.43
N THR A 427 -23.05 12.20 -44.95
CA THR A 427 -24.46 12.63 -45.01
C THR A 427 -25.48 12.15 -43.98
N ASP A 428 -26.24 13.16 -43.59
CA ASP A 428 -27.56 13.29 -42.95
C ASP A 428 -27.80 12.91 -41.48
N GLY A 429 -28.59 13.80 -40.86
CA GLY A 429 -29.32 13.64 -39.60
C GLY A 429 -28.50 13.70 -38.32
N GLU A 430 -28.71 14.75 -37.52
CA GLU A 430 -28.57 14.77 -36.04
C GLU A 430 -27.36 14.08 -35.44
N ASN A 431 -26.26 14.80 -35.22
CA ASN A 431 -25.08 14.18 -34.64
C ASN A 431 -24.22 15.14 -33.82
N LEU A 432 -24.41 15.12 -32.50
CA LEU A 432 -23.36 15.47 -31.54
C LEU A 432 -22.22 14.44 -31.61
N LEU A 433 -22.52 13.15 -31.86
CA LEU A 433 -21.57 12.03 -31.91
C LEU A 433 -20.68 11.97 -33.17
N LYS A 434 -21.18 12.24 -34.39
CA LYS A 434 -20.29 12.46 -35.57
C LYS A 434 -19.30 13.60 -35.35
N ARG A 435 -19.58 14.54 -34.42
CA ARG A 435 -18.66 15.61 -34.04
C ARG A 435 -17.68 15.21 -32.93
N PHE A 436 -18.07 14.32 -32.00
CA PHE A 436 -17.12 13.67 -31.09
C PHE A 436 -16.04 12.91 -31.84
N MET A 437 -16.39 12.19 -32.92
CA MET A 437 -15.42 11.47 -33.75
C MET A 437 -14.42 12.39 -34.49
N LEU A 438 -14.73 13.69 -34.62
CA LEU A 438 -13.80 14.66 -35.19
C LEU A 438 -12.77 15.16 -34.17
N LEU A 439 -13.04 14.95 -32.87
CA LEU A 439 -12.14 15.28 -31.78
C LEU A 439 -11.25 14.07 -31.48
N SER A 440 -10.00 14.13 -31.94
CA SER A 440 -9.01 13.12 -31.62
C SER A 440 -8.63 13.17 -30.13
N VAL A 441 -8.78 12.03 -29.46
CA VAL A 441 -8.19 11.78 -28.13
C VAL A 441 -6.68 11.92 -28.24
N GLN A 442 -6.06 12.58 -27.27
CA GLN A 442 -4.61 12.75 -27.25
C GLN A 442 -3.98 11.72 -26.30
N GLU A 443 -3.48 10.62 -26.85
CA GLU A 443 -2.90 9.50 -26.09
C GLU A 443 -1.72 9.95 -25.22
N GLU A 444 -0.83 10.79 -25.73
CA GLU A 444 0.31 11.34 -24.99
C GLU A 444 -0.11 12.15 -23.75
N GLN A 445 -1.24 12.84 -23.82
CA GLN A 445 -1.76 13.61 -22.70
C GLN A 445 -2.38 12.68 -21.65
N LEU A 446 -3.08 11.64 -22.10
CA LEU A 446 -3.67 10.64 -21.22
C LEU A 446 -2.57 9.85 -20.48
N SER A 447 -1.52 9.42 -21.18
CA SER A 447 -0.39 8.73 -20.56
C SER A 447 0.34 9.63 -19.56
N ALA A 448 0.60 10.90 -19.89
CA ALA A 448 1.24 11.85 -18.98
C ALA A 448 0.41 12.13 -17.72
N VAL A 449 -0.92 12.22 -17.85
CA VAL A 449 -1.82 12.41 -16.69
C VAL A 449 -1.82 11.15 -15.82
N VAL A 450 -1.87 9.96 -16.41
CA VAL A 450 -1.80 8.71 -15.65
C VAL A 450 -0.44 8.58 -14.95
N ASP A 451 0.67 8.89 -15.63
CA ASP A 451 2.01 8.89 -15.03
C ASP A 451 2.07 9.78 -13.80
N TRP A 452 1.56 11.01 -13.93
CA TRP A 452 1.47 11.95 -12.83
C TRP A 452 0.59 11.46 -11.68
N LEU A 453 -0.59 10.88 -11.97
CA LEU A 453 -1.48 10.31 -10.95
C LEU A 453 -0.86 9.11 -10.23
N THR A 454 0.00 8.34 -10.91
CA THR A 454 0.70 7.18 -10.36
C THR A 454 2.04 7.52 -9.71
N ALA A 455 2.55 8.75 -9.85
CA ALA A 455 3.81 9.17 -9.26
C ALA A 455 3.74 9.33 -7.72
N GLN A 456 2.54 9.54 -7.17
CA GLN A 456 2.32 9.75 -5.75
C GLN A 456 1.12 8.93 -5.24
N PRO A 457 1.16 8.42 -4.00
CA PRO A 457 0.03 7.70 -3.41
C PRO A 457 -1.14 8.66 -3.13
N ARG A 458 -2.37 8.21 -3.43
CA ARG A 458 -3.59 9.04 -3.36
C ARG A 458 -4.63 8.50 -2.38
N ALA A 459 -4.20 7.83 -1.31
CA ALA A 459 -5.12 7.44 -0.24
C ALA A 459 -5.70 8.70 0.41
N ALA A 460 -7.00 8.70 0.73
CA ALA A 460 -7.66 9.87 1.32
C ALA A 460 -7.07 10.30 2.68
N GLN A 461 -6.33 9.42 3.36
CA GLN A 461 -5.59 9.70 4.59
C GLN A 461 -4.31 10.53 4.37
N LEU A 462 -3.80 10.60 3.13
CA LEU A 462 -2.59 11.32 2.75
C LEU A 462 -2.91 12.61 2.00
N VAL A 463 -4.06 12.68 1.34
CA VAL A 463 -4.49 13.83 0.57
C VAL A 463 -5.16 14.85 1.48
N ASP A 464 -4.37 15.80 1.99
CA ASP A 464 -4.88 16.97 2.71
C ASP A 464 -5.39 18.06 1.75
N LYS A 465 -6.02 19.09 2.30
CA LYS A 465 -6.61 20.23 1.58
C LYS A 465 -5.63 20.96 0.67
N ASP A 466 -4.39 21.08 1.12
CA ASP A 466 -3.31 21.80 0.44
C ASP A 466 -2.38 20.86 -0.35
N SER A 467 -2.83 19.63 -0.60
CA SER A 467 -2.05 18.65 -1.35
C SER A 467 -1.74 19.14 -2.79
N SER A 468 -0.57 18.73 -3.28
CA SER A 468 -0.16 18.96 -4.66
C SER A 468 -1.12 18.32 -5.68
N VAL A 469 -1.70 17.17 -5.35
CA VAL A 469 -2.68 16.46 -6.21
C VAL A 469 -3.88 17.36 -6.49
N VAL A 470 -4.52 17.86 -5.43
CA VAL A 470 -5.78 18.62 -5.51
C VAL A 470 -5.56 19.96 -6.21
N SER A 471 -4.48 20.66 -5.86
CA SER A 471 -4.11 21.93 -6.53
C SER A 471 -3.79 21.75 -8.01
N THR A 472 -3.12 20.65 -8.38
CA THR A 472 -2.82 20.36 -9.80
C THR A 472 -4.08 19.93 -10.57
N LEU A 473 -4.98 19.14 -9.95
CA LEU A 473 -6.28 18.80 -10.54
C LEU A 473 -7.11 20.07 -10.79
N GLU A 474 -7.18 20.97 -9.81
CA GLU A 474 -7.87 22.24 -9.95
C GLU A 474 -7.27 23.10 -11.07
N TYR A 475 -5.93 23.19 -11.14
CA TYR A 475 -5.26 23.91 -12.22
C TYR A 475 -5.58 23.32 -13.60
N HIS A 476 -5.57 22.00 -13.73
CA HIS A 476 -5.90 21.32 -14.99
C HIS A 476 -7.36 21.53 -15.40
N LEU A 477 -8.29 21.36 -14.45
CA LEU A 477 -9.71 21.65 -14.67
C LEU A 477 -9.94 23.13 -15.02
N GLY A 478 -9.30 24.06 -14.31
CA GLY A 478 -9.45 25.50 -14.51
C GLY A 478 -8.93 25.99 -15.87
N ARG A 479 -8.07 25.22 -16.54
CA ARG A 479 -7.64 25.51 -17.91
C ARG A 479 -8.76 25.29 -18.94
N TYR A 480 -9.67 24.37 -18.67
CA TYR A 480 -10.69 23.92 -19.63
C TYR A 480 -12.12 24.26 -19.24
N LEU A 481 -12.41 24.32 -17.93
CA LEU A 481 -13.72 24.58 -17.36
C LEU A 481 -13.80 26.00 -16.77
N LYS A 482 -15.03 26.48 -16.58
CA LYS A 482 -15.29 27.75 -15.90
C LYS A 482 -15.72 27.48 -14.46
N ASP A 483 -15.44 28.44 -13.58
CA ASP A 483 -15.88 28.46 -12.18
C ASP A 483 -15.53 27.19 -11.39
N VAL A 484 -14.24 26.81 -11.39
CA VAL A 484 -13.79 25.66 -10.60
C VAL A 484 -13.85 26.00 -9.11
N LYS A 485 -14.60 25.21 -8.34
CA LYS A 485 -14.83 25.39 -6.90
C LYS A 485 -14.33 24.19 -6.12
N ARG A 486 -13.81 24.46 -4.91
CA ARG A 486 -13.42 23.44 -3.93
C ARG A 486 -14.51 23.27 -2.90
N HIS A 487 -14.91 22.03 -2.67
CA HIS A 487 -15.81 21.63 -1.58
C HIS A 487 -15.00 20.90 -0.51
N TYR A 488 -15.24 21.21 0.75
CA TYR A 488 -14.52 20.60 1.87
C TYR A 488 -15.48 19.81 2.74
N VAL A 489 -15.20 18.53 2.94
CA VAL A 489 -15.94 17.66 3.85
C VAL A 489 -15.12 17.48 5.11
N LYS A 490 -15.68 17.81 6.27
CA LYS A 490 -15.11 17.52 7.58
C LYS A 490 -16.01 16.53 8.30
N ALA A 491 -15.41 15.58 9.01
CA ALA A 491 -16.17 14.75 9.94
C ALA A 491 -16.75 15.61 11.07
N ASP A 492 -17.98 15.30 11.51
CA ASP A 492 -18.56 15.94 12.69
C ASP A 492 -17.77 15.52 13.94
N LYS A 493 -17.61 16.43 14.90
CA LYS A 493 -16.84 16.21 16.13
C LYS A 493 -17.60 15.35 17.14
N ARG A 494 -18.93 15.31 17.06
CA ARG A 494 -19.78 14.54 17.98
C ARG A 494 -19.94 13.10 17.52
N ASP A 495 -20.30 12.92 16.24
CA ASP A 495 -20.48 11.61 15.61
C ASP A 495 -19.68 11.57 14.29
N PRO A 496 -18.37 11.25 14.36
CA PRO A 496 -17.54 11.22 13.17
C PRO A 496 -17.89 10.02 12.29
N GLU A 497 -18.33 10.28 11.06
CA GLU A 497 -18.63 9.23 10.08
C GLU A 497 -17.37 8.49 9.62
N PHE A 498 -16.22 9.16 9.67
CA PHE A 498 -14.91 8.59 9.41
C PHE A 498 -13.89 9.18 10.37
N VAL A 499 -12.95 8.35 10.83
CA VAL A 499 -11.80 8.78 11.64
C VAL A 499 -10.53 8.19 11.04
N PHE A 500 -9.55 9.05 10.78
CA PHE A 500 -8.23 8.64 10.31
C PHE A 500 -7.19 8.74 11.41
N TYR A 501 -6.11 8.00 11.25
CA TYR A 501 -5.04 7.87 12.23
C TYR A 501 -3.69 8.24 11.60
N ASP A 502 -2.79 8.80 12.42
CA ASP A 502 -1.44 9.17 11.99
C ASP A 502 -0.46 7.97 12.08
N GLN A 503 0.83 8.20 11.82
CA GLN A 503 1.90 7.19 11.89
C GLN A 503 1.74 6.04 10.86
N LEU A 504 1.48 6.41 9.61
CA LEU A 504 1.34 5.47 8.49
C LEU A 504 2.68 5.10 7.81
N LYS A 505 3.70 5.95 7.97
CA LYS A 505 5.08 5.73 7.51
C LYS A 505 6.04 5.92 8.67
N GLN A 506 6.92 4.96 8.90
CA GLN A 506 7.90 4.99 9.99
C GLN A 506 9.24 4.45 9.49
N THR A 507 10.34 4.77 10.19
CA THR A 507 11.63 4.09 10.01
C THR A 507 11.76 2.97 11.03
N MET A 508 12.20 1.80 10.57
CA MET A 508 12.47 0.63 11.40
C MET A 508 13.97 0.36 11.39
N ASN A 509 14.54 0.23 12.58
CA ASN A 509 15.95 -0.06 12.80
C ASN A 509 16.09 -1.52 13.23
N ALA A 510 16.95 -2.24 12.53
CA ALA A 510 17.35 -3.59 12.89
C ALA A 510 18.66 -3.54 13.68
N TYR A 511 18.59 -3.86 14.97
CA TYR A 511 19.77 -3.98 15.83
C TYR A 511 20.22 -5.44 15.92
N ARG A 512 21.52 -5.67 15.80
CA ARG A 512 22.10 -6.99 16.07
C ARG A 512 22.32 -7.12 17.57
N VAL A 513 21.59 -8.02 18.20
CA VAL A 513 21.59 -8.20 19.66
C VAL A 513 22.04 -9.62 20.01
N LYS A 514 22.85 -9.73 21.06
CA LYS A 514 23.25 -11.03 21.61
C LYS A 514 22.14 -11.56 22.54
N PRO A 515 21.76 -12.83 22.43
CA PRO A 515 20.71 -13.40 23.29
C PRO A 515 21.11 -13.42 24.77
N ALA A 516 20.15 -13.31 25.68
CA ALA A 516 20.41 -13.31 27.14
C ALA A 516 21.13 -14.58 27.65
N ILE A 517 21.05 -15.70 26.91
CA ILE A 517 21.78 -16.94 27.20
C ILE A 517 23.30 -16.72 27.09
N PHE A 518 23.75 -15.80 26.23
CA PHE A 518 25.15 -15.43 26.12
C PHE A 518 25.68 -14.88 27.46
N ASP A 519 24.92 -14.01 28.13
CA ASP A 519 25.30 -13.46 29.43
C ASP A 519 25.37 -14.54 30.52
N LEU A 520 24.49 -15.55 30.46
CA LEU A 520 24.55 -16.70 31.36
C LEU A 520 25.81 -17.54 31.11
N LEU A 521 26.15 -17.81 29.84
CA LEU A 521 27.37 -18.52 29.48
C LEU A 521 28.61 -17.73 29.91
N LEU A 522 28.60 -16.41 29.69
CA LEU A 522 29.64 -15.51 30.17
C LEU A 522 29.79 -15.58 31.69
N ALA A 523 28.68 -15.55 32.43
CA ALA A 523 28.69 -15.68 33.89
C ALA A 523 29.26 -17.03 34.35
N VAL A 524 28.92 -18.13 33.69
CA VAL A 524 29.48 -19.46 33.96
C VAL A 524 30.98 -19.48 33.66
N CYS A 525 31.43 -18.90 32.55
CA CYS A 525 32.85 -18.78 32.20
C CYS A 525 33.61 -17.94 33.22
N ILE A 526 33.05 -16.82 33.67
CA ILE A 526 33.63 -15.96 34.71
C ILE A 526 33.72 -16.72 36.04
N ALA A 527 32.66 -17.44 36.44
CA ALA A 527 32.65 -18.24 37.65
C ALA A 527 33.68 -19.38 37.61
N ALA A 528 33.78 -20.09 36.48
CA ALA A 528 34.77 -21.15 36.28
C ALA A 528 36.20 -20.59 36.30
N TYR A 529 36.43 -19.44 35.67
CA TYR A 529 37.72 -18.75 35.69
C TYR A 529 38.13 -18.36 37.12
N LEU A 530 37.23 -17.70 37.87
CA LEU A 530 37.48 -17.33 39.27
C LEU A 530 37.71 -18.57 40.14
N GLY A 531 36.95 -19.64 39.92
CA GLY A 531 37.12 -20.92 40.61
C GLY A 531 38.48 -21.57 40.33
N MET A 532 38.91 -21.62 39.06
CA MET A 532 40.24 -22.12 38.69
C MET A 532 41.35 -21.26 39.27
N MET A 533 41.21 -19.94 39.26
CA MET A 533 42.18 -19.05 39.89
C MET A 533 42.27 -19.27 41.39
N TYR A 534 41.14 -19.41 42.08
CA TYR A 534 41.11 -19.69 43.51
C TYR A 534 41.79 -21.03 43.84
N LEU A 535 41.50 -22.08 43.07
CA LEU A 535 42.15 -23.38 43.21
C LEU A 535 43.65 -23.34 42.89
N ALA A 536 44.06 -22.55 41.90
CA ALA A 536 45.48 -22.36 41.57
C ALA A 536 46.24 -21.63 42.68
N ILE A 537 45.61 -20.66 43.34
CA ILE A 537 46.18 -19.95 44.50
C ILE A 537 46.26 -20.89 45.72
N GLN A 538 45.20 -21.64 46.02
CA GLN A 538 45.20 -22.59 47.14
C GLN A 538 46.22 -23.72 46.94
N ASN A 539 46.36 -24.22 45.72
CA ASN A 539 47.29 -25.30 45.38
C ASN A 539 48.63 -24.78 44.84
N PHE A 540 48.98 -23.51 45.10
CA PHE A 540 50.18 -22.88 44.55
C PHE A 540 51.46 -23.63 44.97
N GLY A 541 51.50 -24.23 46.15
CA GLY A 541 52.62 -25.07 46.60
C GLY A 541 52.80 -26.34 45.76
N VAL A 542 51.70 -26.97 45.33
CA VAL A 542 51.71 -28.14 44.42
C VAL A 542 52.12 -27.69 43.02
N LEU A 543 51.54 -26.59 42.52
CA LEU A 543 51.87 -26.01 41.22
C LEU A 543 53.37 -25.66 41.15
N TYR A 544 53.91 -25.02 42.19
CA TYR A 544 55.33 -24.70 42.31
C TYR A 544 56.22 -25.95 42.32
N SER A 545 55.80 -27.01 43.02
CA SER A 545 56.54 -28.29 43.04
C SER A 545 56.54 -29.01 41.68
N VAL A 546 55.44 -28.94 40.93
CA VAL A 546 55.31 -29.50 39.57
C VAL A 546 56.15 -28.71 38.57
N VAL A 547 56.09 -27.37 38.62
CA VAL A 547 56.93 -26.50 37.78
C VAL A 547 58.41 -26.71 38.07
N ARG A 548 58.79 -26.86 39.35
CA ARG A 548 60.17 -27.15 39.75
C ARG A 548 60.66 -28.52 39.27
N ARG A 549 59.77 -29.52 39.19
CA ARG A 549 60.07 -30.85 38.61
C ARG A 549 60.29 -30.79 37.10
N ILE A 550 59.54 -29.92 36.40
CA ILE A 550 59.62 -29.77 34.94
C ILE A 550 60.82 -28.92 34.52
N THR A 551 61.22 -27.95 35.35
CA THR A 551 62.37 -27.05 35.09
C THR A 551 63.72 -27.55 35.64
N GLN A 552 63.75 -28.70 36.33
CA GLN A 552 65.02 -29.31 36.72
C GLN A 552 65.76 -29.87 35.49
N PRO A 553 66.99 -29.41 35.19
CA PRO A 553 67.77 -30.00 34.10
C PRO A 553 68.15 -31.43 34.48
N LYS A 554 67.94 -32.39 33.55
CA LYS A 554 68.46 -33.76 33.69
C LYS A 554 69.98 -33.67 33.91
N ALA A 555 70.44 -34.01 35.11
CA ALA A 555 71.86 -34.11 35.41
C ALA A 555 72.49 -35.17 34.49
N LYS A 556 73.51 -34.77 33.72
CA LYS A 556 74.37 -35.70 32.99
C LYS A 556 75.09 -36.57 34.02
N ALA A 557 74.81 -37.87 34.02
CA ALA A 557 75.65 -38.84 34.70
C ALA A 557 77.00 -38.90 33.97
N HIS A 558 78.09 -38.73 34.74
CA HIS A 558 79.47 -38.84 34.26
C HIS A 558 79.86 -40.29 34.00
#